data_AF-A0A933RQF5-F1
#
_entry.id   AF-A0A933RQF5-F1
#
_cell.length_a   1.000
_cell.length_b   1.000
_cell.length_c   1.000
_cell.angle_alpha   90.00
_cell.angle_beta   90.00
_cell.angle_gamma   90.00
#
_symmetry.space_group_name_H-M   'P 1'
#
loop_
_entity.id
_entity.type
_entity.pdbx_description
1 polymer ?
#
loop_
_entity_poly.entity_id
_entity_poly.type
_entity_poly.pdbx_seq_one_letter_code
_entity_poly.pdbx_strand_id
1 'polypeptide(L)' 'MHLGHIHEPTEENPELALKHYGRAIEFLRTGDKSRAIEELRRTLHYDPDFSEARAKLAEMGQEV' A
#
# COMPACT_ATOMS: atom_id res chain seq x y z
N MET A 1 -1.20 19.01 26.59
CA MET A 1 -1.91 18.03 25.73
C MET A 1 -1.01 17.81 24.52
N HIS A 2 -0.23 16.73 24.49
CA HIS A 2 0.69 16.46 23.38
C HIS A 2 0.49 15.00 22.94
N LEU A 3 -0.13 14.88 21.78
CA LEU A 3 -0.21 13.75 20.84
C LEU A 3 0.52 12.48 21.28
N GLY A 4 -0.21 11.56 21.91
CA GLY A 4 0.16 10.15 22.00
C GLY A 4 -0.44 9.40 20.82
N HIS A 5 0.00 9.69 19.60
CA HIS A 5 -0.21 8.74 18.51
C HIS A 5 0.67 7.54 18.81
N ILE A 6 0.01 6.49 19.29
CA ILE A 6 0.53 5.14 19.37
C ILE A 6 1.16 4.78 18.02
N HIS A 7 2.49 4.87 17.93
CA HIS A 7 3.22 4.20 16.87
C HIS A 7 3.16 2.71 17.23
N GLU A 8 2.15 2.01 16.70
CA GLU A 8 2.33 0.60 16.38
C GLU A 8 3.66 0.46 15.64
N PRO A 9 4.45 -0.61 15.84
CA PRO A 9 5.67 -0.81 15.09
C PRO A 9 5.29 -1.04 13.62
N THR A 10 5.02 0.03 12.89
CA THR A 10 5.04 0.04 11.44
C THR A 10 6.45 -0.37 11.10
N GLU A 11 6.59 -1.54 10.47
CA GLU A 11 7.83 -1.97 9.85
C GLU A 11 8.06 -1.03 8.66
N GLU A 12 8.38 0.23 8.94
CA GLU A 12 8.57 1.32 7.99
C GLU A 12 9.77 0.98 7.11
N ASN A 13 9.48 0.37 5.97
CA ASN A 13 10.46 -0.15 5.04
C ASN A 13 10.05 0.29 3.65
N PRO A 14 10.40 1.53 3.24
CA PRO A 14 10.01 2.07 1.95
C PRO A 14 10.54 1.24 0.78
N GLU A 15 11.70 0.58 0.94
CA GLU A 15 12.24 -0.35 -0.06
C GLU A 15 11.34 -1.58 -0.26
N LEU A 16 10.80 -2.13 0.82
CA LEU A 16 9.90 -3.27 0.78
C LEU A 16 8.53 -2.85 0.24
N ALA A 17 8.05 -1.67 0.62
CA ALA A 17 6.84 -1.06 0.08
C ALA A 17 6.91 -0.88 -1.44
N LEU A 18 8.01 -0.32 -1.96
CA LEU A 18 8.28 -0.17 -3.40
C LEU A 18 8.29 -1.52 -4.13
N LYS A 19 8.88 -2.56 -3.53
CA LYS A 19 8.90 -3.91 -4.11
C LYS A 19 7.49 -4.48 -4.26
N HIS A 20 6.66 -4.36 -3.22
CA HIS A 20 5.25 -4.78 -3.28
C HIS A 20 4.44 -3.93 -4.26
N TYR A 21 4.71 -2.62 -4.34
CA TYR A 21 4.05 -1.74 -5.30
C TYR A 21 4.36 -2.15 -6.73
N GLY A 22 5.63 -2.43 -7.05
CA GLY A 22 6.03 -2.94 -8.36
C GLY A 22 5.27 -4.21 -8.76
N ARG A 23 5.13 -5.18 -7.84
CA ARG A 23 4.34 -6.40 -8.07
C ARG A 23 2.86 -6.09 -8.27
N ALA A 24 2.30 -5.14 -7.52
CA ALA A 24 0.93 -4.71 -7.71
C ALA A 24 0.71 -4.14 -9.13
N ILE A 25 1.63 -3.31 -9.62
CA ILE A 25 1.57 -2.77 -10.99
C ILE A 25 1.65 -3.90 -12.03
N GLU A 26 2.51 -4.89 -11.82
CA GLU A 26 2.57 -6.06 -12.70
C GLU A 26 1.23 -6.81 -12.74
N PHE A 27 0.61 -7.06 -11.58
CA PHE A 27 -0.70 -7.69 -11.51
C PHE A 27 -1.81 -6.85 -12.17
N LEU A 28 -1.76 -5.52 -12.04
CA LEU A 28 -2.69 -4.65 -12.78
C LEU A 28 -2.51 -4.77 -14.29
N ARG A 29 -1.26 -4.87 -14.74
CA ARG A 29 -0.94 -5.01 -16.16
C ARG A 29 -1.36 -6.38 -16.70
N THR A 30 -1.36 -7.43 -15.88
CA THR A 30 -1.91 -8.74 -16.26
C THR A 30 -3.43 -8.83 -16.11
N GLY A 31 -4.09 -7.80 -15.57
CA GLY A 31 -5.54 -7.77 -15.33
C GLY A 31 -5.98 -8.40 -14.00
N ASP A 32 -5.04 -8.85 -13.18
CA ASP A 32 -5.24 -9.49 -11.88
C ASP A 32 -5.44 -8.46 -10.76
N LYS A 33 -6.58 -7.74 -10.81
CA LYS A 33 -6.88 -6.69 -9.82
C LYS A 33 -6.89 -7.20 -8.38
N SER A 34 -7.39 -8.42 -8.12
CA SER A 34 -7.44 -8.99 -6.77
C SER A 34 -6.05 -9.12 -6.14
N ARG A 35 -5.06 -9.61 -6.91
CA ARG A 35 -3.69 -9.75 -6.44
C ARG A 35 -2.99 -8.40 -6.33
N ALA A 36 -3.30 -7.48 -7.25
CA ALA A 36 -2.80 -6.11 -7.15
C ALA A 36 -3.25 -5.42 -5.86
N ILE A 37 -4.53 -5.54 -5.49
CA ILE A 37 -5.08 -4.96 -4.25
C ILE A 37 -4.35 -5.52 -3.02
N GLU A 38 -4.10 -6.82 -2.98
CA GLU A 38 -3.35 -7.43 -1.86
C GLU A 38 -1.94 -6.86 -1.75
N GLU A 39 -1.21 -6.74 -2.85
CA GLU A 39 0.14 -6.17 -2.85
C GLU A 39 0.13 -4.67 -2.51
N LEU A 40 -0.85 -3.90 -2.98
CA LEU A 40 -1.02 -2.48 -2.61
C LEU A 40 -1.29 -2.28 -1.11
N ARG A 41 -2.08 -3.19 -0.50
CA ARG A 41 -2.31 -3.17 0.96
C ARG A 41 -1.04 -3.46 1.72
N ARG A 42 -0.19 -4.37 1.23
CA ARG A 42 1.15 -4.62 1.82
C ARG A 42 2.04 -3.41 1.64
N THR A 43 2.00 -2.72 0.51
CA THR A 43 2.72 -1.44 0.33
C THR A 43 2.35 -0.44 1.42
N LEU A 44 1.05 -0.23 1.67
CA LEU A 44 0.60 0.67 2.74
C LEU A 44 0.87 0.16 4.17
N HIS A 45 1.11 -1.14 4.32
CA HIS A 45 1.51 -1.71 5.61
C HIS A 45 2.97 -1.37 5.96
N TYR A 46 3.86 -1.41 4.96
CA TYR A 46 5.27 -1.06 5.13
C TYR A 46 5.54 0.44 4.96
N ASP A 47 4.72 1.15 4.21
CA ASP A 47 4.81 2.59 4.02
C ASP A 47 3.38 3.17 3.97
N PRO A 48 2.80 3.54 5.12
CA PRO A 48 1.44 4.07 5.17
C PRO A 48 1.29 5.42 4.47
N ASP A 49 2.40 6.12 4.21
CA ASP A 49 2.44 7.39 3.48
C ASP A 49 2.52 7.20 1.95
N PHE A 50 2.53 5.95 1.46
CA PHE A 50 2.71 5.63 0.04
C PHE A 50 1.50 6.06 -0.79
N SER A 51 1.53 7.34 -1.18
CA SER A 51 0.42 8.06 -1.81
C SER A 51 -0.05 7.40 -3.11
N GLU A 52 0.89 6.85 -3.88
CA GLU A 52 0.60 6.13 -5.12
C GLU A 52 -0.24 4.87 -4.89
N ALA A 53 0.06 4.09 -3.85
CA ALA A 53 -0.62 2.84 -3.56
C ALA A 53 -2.04 3.11 -3.04
N ARG A 54 -2.17 4.15 -2.22
CA ARG A 54 -3.47 4.63 -1.75
C ARG A 54 -4.33 5.15 -2.90
N ALA A 55 -3.76 5.91 -3.83
CA ALA A 55 -4.46 6.36 -5.03
C ALA A 55 -4.93 5.16 -5.86
N LYS A 56 -4.07 4.16 -6.09
CA LYS A 56 -4.43 2.95 -6.85
C LYS A 56 -5.56 2.15 -6.20
N LEU A 57 -5.56 2.00 -4.88
CA LEU A 57 -6.64 1.33 -4.16
C LEU A 57 -7.97 2.08 -4.28
N ALA A 58 -7.94 3.41 -4.18
CA ALA A 58 -9.10 4.27 -4.39
C ALA A 58 -9.61 4.19 -5.83
N GLU A 59 -8.73 4.21 -6.83
CA GLU A 59 -9.06 4.02 -8.25
C GLU A 59 -9.74 2.67 -8.51
N MET A 60 -9.41 1.64 -7.72
CA MET A 60 -10.00 0.31 -7.85
C MET A 60 -11.35 0.14 -7.15
N GLY A 61 -11.89 1.20 -6.52
CA GLY A 61 -13.18 1.15 -5.84
C GLY A 61 -13.12 0.42 -4.49
N GLN A 62 -11.94 0.33 -3.88
CA GLN A 62 -11.84 0.03 -2.44
C GLN A 62 -11.88 1.36 -1.71
N GLU A 63 -13.11 1.81 -1.43
CA GLU A 63 -13.35 2.90 -0.49
C GLU A 63 -12.73 2.49 0.84
N VAL A 64 -11.76 3.29 1.30
CA VAL A 64 -11.13 3.18 2.62
C VAL A 64 -12.10 3.56 3.73
#